data_AF-A0A8T7GM99-F1
#
_entry.id   AF-A0A8T7GM99-F1
#
_cell.length_a   1.000
_cell.length_b   1.000
_cell.length_c   1.000
_cell.angle_alpha   90.00
_cell.angle_beta   90.00
_cell.angle_gamma   90.00
#
_symmetry.space_group_name_H-M   'P 1'
#
loop_
_entity.id
_entity.type
_entity.pdbx_description
1 polymer ?
#
loop_
_entity_poly.entity_id
_entity_poly.type
_entity_poly.pdbx_seq_one_letter_code
_entity_poly.pdbx_strand_id
1 'polypeptide(L)' 'MLRAFKNQLPRLGQGVYIDPSAQVIGDVEIGDDASVWCGC' A
#
# COMPACT_ATOMS: atom_id res chain seq x y z
N MET A 1 3.46 -5.75 3.03
CA MET A 1 2.77 -5.61 4.33
C MET A 1 2.01 -4.28 4.41
N LEU A 2 0.69 -4.33 4.63
CA LEU A 2 -0.13 -3.14 4.88
C LEU A 2 -0.39 -3.00 6.39
N ARG A 3 -0.22 -1.80 6.95
CA ARG A 3 -0.44 -1.56 8.39
C ARG A 3 -1.19 -0.28 8.65
N ALA A 4 -2.02 -0.31 9.70
CA ALA A 4 -2.69 0.88 10.20
C ALA A 4 -1.73 1.76 11.00
N PHE A 5 -1.91 3.07 10.91
CA PHE A 5 -1.30 4.05 11.82
C PHE A 5 -2.34 5.10 12.19
N LYS A 6 -2.50 5.39 13.49
CA LYS A 6 -3.51 6.34 14.01
C LYS A 6 -4.92 6.09 13.44
N ASN A 7 -5.34 4.83 13.38
CA ASN A 7 -6.62 4.36 12.81
C ASN A 7 -6.81 4.59 11.31
N GLN A 8 -5.74 4.89 10.57
CA GLN A 8 -5.76 5.03 9.11
C GLN A 8 -5.08 3.83 8.47
N LEU A 9 -5.76 3.19 7.53
CA LEU A 9 -5.25 2.09 6.71
C LEU A 9 -4.99 2.60 5.28
N PRO A 10 -3.99 2.04 4.58
CA PRO A 10 -3.77 2.34 3.17
C PRO A 10 -5.02 2.05 2.33
N ARG A 11 -5.34 2.96 1.41
CA ARG A 11 -6.40 2.81 0.41
C ARG A 11 -5.80 2.37 -0.90
N LEU A 12 -6.30 1.27 -1.45
CA LEU A 12 -5.83 0.70 -2.72
C LEU A 12 -6.90 0.86 -3.80
N GLY A 13 -6.47 1.35 -4.96
CA GLY A 13 -7.24 1.31 -6.20
C GLY A 13 -7.39 -0.10 -6.76
N GLN A 14 -8.02 -0.20 -7.92
CA GLN A 14 -8.19 -1.47 -8.64
C GLN A 14 -6.89 -1.89 -9.31
N GLY A 15 -6.66 -3.20 -9.40
CA GLY A 15 -5.48 -3.74 -10.11
C GLY A 15 -4.13 -3.50 -9.41
N VAL A 16 -4.13 -2.98 -8.18
CA VAL A 16 -2.88 -2.70 -7.47
C VAL A 16 -2.11 -3.97 -7.13
N TYR A 17 -0.81 -3.96 -7.45
CA TYR A 17 0.13 -4.97 -7.00
C TYR A 17 0.99 -4.46 -5.84
N ILE A 18 1.05 -5.23 -4.75
CA ILE A 18 1.94 -4.99 -3.61
C ILE A 18 2.86 -6.20 -3.47
N ASP A 19 4.16 -5.99 -3.63
CA ASP A 19 5.15 -7.01 -3.31
C ASP A 19 5.02 -7.42 -1.82
N PRO A 20 5.06 -8.72 -1.48
CA PRO A 20 4.91 -9.19 -0.11
C PRO A 20 5.87 -8.52 0.90
N SER A 21 7.08 -8.15 0.46
CA SER A 21 8.11 -7.51 1.29
C SER A 21 7.95 -6.00 1.48
N ALA A 22 7.15 -5.31 0.65
CA ALA A 22 6.96 -3.86 0.73
C ALA A 22 6.29 -3.43 2.05
N GLN A 23 6.48 -2.18 2.48
CA GLN A 23 5.87 -1.64 3.71
C GLN A 23 5.00 -0.42 3.41
N VAL A 24 3.67 -0.53 3.53
CA VAL A 24 2.74 0.60 3.34
C VAL A 24 1.95 0.84 4.63
N ILE A 25 2.04 2.04 5.20
CA ILE A 25 1.61 2.32 6.57
C ILE A 25 0.84 3.65 6.66
N GLY A 26 -0.35 3.62 7.26
CA GLY A 26 -1.11 4.83 7.59
C GLY A 26 -1.95 5.39 6.43
N ASP A 27 -2.07 6.72 6.40
CA ASP A 27 -2.85 7.47 5.40
C ASP A 27 -2.11 7.54 4.06
N VAL A 28 -2.23 6.47 3.29
CA VAL A 28 -1.61 6.33 1.97
C VAL A 28 -2.68 5.95 0.96
N GLU A 29 -2.62 6.55 -0.22
CA GLU A 29 -3.47 6.21 -1.36
C GLU A 29 -2.60 5.71 -2.51
N ILE A 30 -2.93 4.53 -3.03
CA ILE A 30 -2.29 3.92 -4.19
C ILE A 30 -3.34 3.84 -5.29
N GLY A 31 -3.10 4.54 -6.40
CA GLY A 31 -4.03 4.62 -7.53
C GLY A 31 -4.15 3.32 -8.33
N ASP A 32 -5.10 3.30 -9.26
CA ASP A 32 -5.38 2.14 -10.12
C ASP A 32 -4.15 1.70 -10.94
N ASP A 33 -4.00 0.39 -11.11
CA ASP A 33 -2.94 -0.28 -11.88
C ASP A 33 -1.49 0.03 -11.43
N ALA A 34 -1.31 0.64 -10.25
CA ALA A 34 0.00 0.91 -9.68
C ALA A 34 0.65 -0.34 -9.08
N SER A 35 1.98 -0.32 -8.98
CA SER A 35 2.77 -1.40 -8.37
C SER A 35 3.76 -0.88 -7.34
N VAL A 36 3.84 -1.56 -6.21
CA VAL A 36 4.76 -1.26 -5.09
C VAL A 36 5.69 -2.46 -4.92
N TRP A 37 6.99 -2.24 -5.11
CA TRP A 37 8.01 -3.29 -5.21
C TRP A 37 8.85 -3.43 -3.93
N CYS A 38 9.80 -4.35 -3.90
CA CYS A 38 10.68 -4.53 -2.74
C CYS A 38 11.53 -3.27 -2.44
N GLY A 39 11.80 -3.02 -1.16
CA GLY A 39 12.71 -1.95 -0.72
C GLY A 39 12.10 -0.55 -0.62
N CYS A 40 10.78 -0.41 -0.73
CA CYS A 40 10.06 0.83 -0.42
C CYS A 40 9.33 0.77 0.93
#